data_AF-A0A356ARZ1-F1
#
_entry.id   AF-A0A356ARZ1-F1
#
_cell.length_a   1.000
_cell.length_b   1.000
_cell.length_c   1.000
_cell.angle_alpha   90.00
_cell.angle_beta   90.00
_cell.angle_gamma   90.00
#
_symmetry.space_group_name_H-M   'P 1'
#
loop_
_entity.id
_entity.type
_entity.pdbx_description
1 polymer ?
#
loop_
_entity_poly.entity_id
_entity_poly.type
_entity_poly.pdbx_seq_one_letter_code
_entity_poly.pdbx_strand_id
1 'polypeptide(L)' 'IVLFNQLVDNGNTLIIIEHDLAVISQADWLIDLGPDAGVYGGRILYSGTPRDSMRVPASKTGTA' A
#
# COMPACT_ATOMS: atom_id res chain seq x y z
N ILE A 1 12.85 1.44 7.05
CA ILE A 1 12.59 2.42 5.97
C ILE A 1 13.86 3.07 5.43
N VAL A 2 14.85 3.45 6.27
CA VAL A 2 16.14 4.00 5.78
C VAL A 2 16.77 3.14 4.67
N LEU A 3 16.81 1.81 4.85
CA LEU A 3 17.29 0.89 3.81
C LEU A 3 16.42 0.92 2.53
N PHE A 4 15.10 1.00 2.67
CA PHE A 4 14.18 1.05 1.53
C PHE A 4 14.40 2.33 0.72
N ASN A 5 14.50 3.46 1.41
CA ASN A 5 14.77 4.75 0.80
C ASN A 5 16.12 4.73 0.07
N GLN A 6 17.18 4.17 0.66
CA GLN A 6 18.48 4.04 -0.01
C GLN A 6 18.41 3.20 -1.30
N LEU A 7 17.62 2.12 -1.32
CA LEU A 7 17.44 1.33 -2.54
C LEU A 7 16.72 2.14 -3.63
N VAL A 8 15.69 2.89 -3.25
CA VAL A 8 14.94 3.76 -4.17
C VAL A 8 15.79 4.94 -4.67
N ASP A 9 16.54 5.59 -3.78
CA ASP A 9 17.46 6.70 -4.09
C ASP A 9 18.56 6.27 -5.07
N ASN A 10 18.95 4.99 -5.03
CA ASN A 10 19.89 4.38 -5.99
C ASN A 10 19.23 4.04 -7.35
N GLY A 11 17.97 4.39 -7.57
CA GLY A 11 17.23 4.17 -8.81
C GLY A 11 16.55 2.79 -8.91
N ASN A 12 16.50 2.01 -7.83
CA ASN A 12 15.77 0.74 -7.83
C ASN A 12 14.27 0.97 -7.63
N THR A 13 13.44 0.07 -8.16
CA THR A 13 12.02 -0.02 -7.79
C THR A 13 11.83 -1.10 -6.74
N LEU A 14 11.26 -0.74 -5.59
CA LEU A 14 10.97 -1.68 -4.51
C LEU A 14 9.46 -1.96 -4.47
N ILE A 15 9.09 -3.23 -4.61
CA ILE A 15 7.71 -3.69 -4.45
C ILE A 15 7.68 -4.62 -3.23
N ILE A 16 6.86 -4.26 -2.24
CA ILE A 16 6.70 -5.01 -0.99
C ILE A 16 5.23 -5.30 -0.73
N ILE A 17 4.96 -6.41 -0.04
CA ILE A 17 3.66 -6.71 0.54
C ILE A 17 3.79 -6.41 2.03
N GLU A 18 2.94 -5.54 2.56
CA GLU A 18 3.02 -5.16 3.97
C GLU A 18 1.65 -4.94 4.62
N HIS A 19 1.65 -4.99 5.94
CA HIS A 19 0.53 -4.77 6.85
C HIS A 19 0.85 -3.73 7.95
N ASP A 20 2.12 -3.34 8.16
CA ASP A 20 2.46 -2.24 9.06
C ASP A 20 2.11 -0.88 8.42
N LEU A 21 1.12 -0.20 9.01
CA LEU A 21 0.65 1.10 8.55
C LEU A 21 1.74 2.17 8.56
N ALA A 22 2.73 2.10 9.46
CA ALA A 22 3.82 3.07 9.51
C ALA A 22 4.77 2.94 8.30
N VAL A 23 4.90 1.74 7.75
CA VAL A 23 5.65 1.48 6.51
C VAL A 23 4.81 1.90 5.31
N ILE A 24 3.54 1.48 5.27
CA ILE A 24 2.61 1.80 4.18
C ILE A 24 2.44 3.31 4.01
N SER A 25 2.31 4.06 5.10
CA SER A 25 2.09 5.51 5.06
C SER A 25 3.26 6.30 4.45
N GLN A 26 4.43 5.68 4.36
CA GLN A 26 5.65 6.29 3.80
C GLN A 26 5.95 5.85 2.36
N ALA A 27 5.17 4.93 1.80
CA ALA A 27 5.32 4.51 0.42
C ALA A 27 4.93 5.62 -0.56
N ASP A 28 5.62 5.68 -1.70
CA ASP A 28 5.25 6.58 -2.80
C ASP A 28 3.94 6.15 -3.47
N TRP A 29 3.65 4.84 -3.45
CA TRP A 29 2.47 4.24 -4.07
C TRP A 29 1.95 3.06 -3.26
N LEU A 30 0.62 2.97 -3.15
CA LEU A 30 -0.11 1.90 -2.49
C LEU A 30 -1.03 1.23 -3.53
N ILE A 31 -1.00 -0.11 -3.56
CA ILE A 31 -1.99 -0.94 -4.22
C ILE A 31 -2.70 -1.73 -3.13
N ASP A 32 -3.97 -1.44 -2.89
CA ASP A 32 -4.77 -2.13 -1.87
C ASP A 32 -5.63 -3.22 -2.50
N LEU A 33 -5.55 -4.42 -1.92
CA LEU A 33 -6.22 -5.62 -2.40
C LEU A 33 -7.28 -6.08 -1.38
N GLY A 34 -8.46 -6.47 -1.85
CA GLY A 34 -9.52 -6.98 -0.99
C GLY A 34 -10.81 -7.29 -1.75
N PRO A 35 -12.00 -7.17 -1.12
CA PRO A 35 -12.28 -6.68 0.24
C PRO A 35 -11.90 -7.61 1.39
N ASP A 36 -11.73 -8.90 1.11
CA ASP A 36 -11.34 -9.92 2.09
C ASP A 36 -10.23 -10.83 1.53
N ALA A 37 -9.85 -11.85 2.29
CA ALA A 37 -8.85 -12.83 1.88
C ALA A 37 -9.45 -13.98 1.03
N GLY A 38 -8.59 -14.68 0.30
CA GLY A 38 -8.96 -15.88 -0.45
C GLY A 38 -9.98 -15.59 -1.56
N VAL A 39 -11.02 -16.42 -1.65
CA VAL A 39 -12.05 -16.33 -2.70
C VAL A 39 -12.89 -15.05 -2.64
N TYR A 40 -12.89 -14.37 -1.50
CA TYR A 40 -13.62 -13.11 -1.28
C TYR A 40 -12.76 -11.88 -1.55
N GLY A 41 -11.51 -12.08 -1.97
CA GLY A 41 -10.55 -11.03 -2.30
C GLY A 41 -10.23 -10.92 -3.78
N GLY A 42 -8.98 -10.55 -4.05
CA GLY A 42 -8.41 -10.57 -5.40
C GLY A 42 -8.80 -9.38 -6.28
N ARG A 43 -9.43 -8.35 -5.71
CA ARG A 43 -9.76 -7.10 -6.42
C ARG A 43 -8.84 -5.98 -5.97
N ILE A 44 -8.46 -5.14 -6.92
CA ILE A 44 -7.81 -3.86 -6.62
C ILE A 44 -8.90 -2.92 -6.14
N LEU A 45 -8.85 -2.54 -4.87
CA LEU A 45 -9.79 -1.59 -4.27
C LEU A 45 -9.31 -0.15 -4.45
N TYR A 46 -7.99 0.02 -4.45
CA TYR A 46 -7.34 1.32 -4.58
C TYR A 46 -5.94 1.16 -5.20
N SER A 47 -5.53 2.15 -5.98
CA SER A 47 -4.17 2.29 -6.50
C SER A 47 -3.83 3.78 -6.59
N GLY A 48 -2.83 4.23 -5.85
CA GLY A 48 -2.46 5.65 -5.77
C GLY A 48 -1.60 5.97 -4.56
N THR A 49 -1.53 7.24 -4.17
CA THR A 49 -0.78 7.65 -2.98
C THR A 49 -1.45 7.11 -1.70
N PRO A 50 -0.70 6.73 -0.65
CA PRO A 50 -1.31 6.30 0.61
C PRO A 50 -2.28 7.32 1.20
N ARG A 51 -2.02 8.62 1.00
CA ARG A 51 -2.87 9.69 1.51
C ARG A 51 -4.28 9.68 0.92
N ASP A 52 -4.41 9.44 -0.38
CA ASP A 52 -5.71 9.47 -1.04
C ASP A 52 -6.52 8.20 -0.80
N SER A 53 -5.87 7.11 -0.35
CA SER A 53 -6.55 5.85 0.01
C SER A 53 -7.57 6.01 1.14
N MET A 54 -7.36 6.97 2.05
CA MET A 54 -8.28 7.28 3.16
C MET A 54 -9.67 7.73 2.67
N ARG A 55 -9.79 8.12 1.41
CA ARG A 55 -11.07 8.53 0.79
C ARG A 55 -11.83 7.35 0.16
N VAL A 56 -11.32 6.13 0.27
CA VAL A 56 -11.91 4.93 -0.32
C VAL A 56 -12.54 4.07 0.78
N PRO A 57 -13.87 4.13 0.99
CA PRO A 57 -14.52 3.42 2.11
C PRO A 57 -14.39 1.90 2.04
N ALA A 58 -14.16 1.36 0.84
CA ALA A 58 -13.96 -0.08 0.64
C ALA A 58 -12.54 -0.54 1.04
N SER A 59 -11.57 0.37 1.12
CA SER A 59 -10.18 0.08 1.46
C SER A 59 -10.02 -0.04 2.97
N LYS A 60 -9.91 -1.27 3.49
CA LYS A 60 -9.66 -1.49 4.92
C LYS A 60 -8.34 -0.85 5.35
N THR A 61 -7.32 -0.94 4.49
CA THR A 61 -6.00 -0.34 4.68
C THR A 61 -6.07 1.19 4.78
N GLY A 62 -6.84 1.86 3.92
CA GLY A 62 -6.99 3.31 3.94
C GLY A 62 -7.81 3.83 5.12
N THR A 63 -8.72 3.03 5.67
CA THR A 63 -9.60 3.43 6.80
C THR A 63 -9.07 3.06 8.19
N ALA A 64 -7.94 2.35 8.26
CA ALA A 64 -7.38 1.83 9.51
C ALA A 64 -6.65 2.89 10.35
#